data_AF-A0A4R3T1Z0-F1
#
_entry.id   AF-A0A4R3T1Z0-F1
#
_cell.length_a   1.000
_cell.length_b   1.000
_cell.length_c   1.000
_cell.angle_alpha   90.00
_cell.angle_beta   90.00
_cell.angle_gamma   90.00
#
_symmetry.space_group_name_H-M   'P 1'
#
loop_
_entity.id
_entity.type
_entity.pdbx_description
1 polymer ?
#
loop_
_entity_poly.entity_id
_entity_poly.type
_entity_poly.pdbx_seq_one_letter_code
_entity_poly.pdbx_strand_id
1 'polypeptide(L)'
;MCSPDTDEIVLWVDRGEEEDEIATKCPALLGLPALSARFDDLWLEITRGGALTRIDYGGGDADRAETLAALAEVLRLDFELHNCKDSQGNSDAAFLPLPRTDWEMLERDYPAEVARLFTPAMATLKIFR
;
A
#
# COMPACT_ATOMS: atom_id res chain seq x y z
N MET A 1 26.46 -11.11 -7.34
CA MET A 1 25.44 -10.55 -8.25
C MET A 1 24.43 -9.87 -7.36
N CYS A 2 24.52 -8.54 -7.21
CA CYS A 2 23.51 -7.79 -6.48
C CYS A 2 22.22 -7.85 -7.31
N SER A 3 21.17 -8.42 -6.74
CA SER A 3 19.83 -8.25 -7.29
C SER A 3 19.56 -6.75 -7.29
N PRO A 4 19.08 -6.13 -8.38
CA PRO A 4 18.64 -4.74 -8.31
C PRO A 4 17.65 -4.62 -7.14
N ASP A 5 17.91 -3.63 -6.29
CA ASP A 5 17.36 -3.46 -4.96
C ASP A 5 15.83 -3.60 -4.97
N THR A 6 15.33 -4.76 -4.54
CA THR A 6 13.88 -5.05 -4.51
C THR A 6 13.14 -4.06 -3.60
N ASP A 7 13.86 -3.46 -2.66
CA ASP A 7 13.40 -2.43 -1.73
C ASP A 7 13.12 -1.08 -2.41
N GLU A 8 13.53 -0.88 -3.67
CA GLU A 8 13.21 0.34 -4.44
C GLU A 8 11.81 0.32 -5.06
N ILE A 9 11.14 -0.84 -5.10
CA ILE A 9 9.78 -0.97 -5.67
C ILE A 9 8.81 -1.76 -4.78
N VAL A 10 9.29 -2.42 -3.72
CA VAL A 10 8.46 -3.16 -2.77
C VAL A 10 8.27 -2.35 -1.50
N LEU A 11 7.01 -2.15 -1.13
CA LEU A 11 6.63 -1.68 0.19
C LEU A 11 6.55 -2.89 1.13
N TRP A 12 7.59 -3.06 1.94
CA TRP A 12 7.57 -4.01 3.06
C TRP A 12 6.85 -3.38 4.24
N VAL A 13 5.93 -4.15 4.84
CA VAL A 13 5.18 -3.76 6.04
C VAL A 13 5.42 -4.82 7.11
N ASP A 14 6.18 -4.48 8.14
CA ASP A 14 6.37 -5.36 9.29
C ASP A 14 5.15 -5.35 10.22
N ARG A 15 4.91 -6.45 10.94
CA ARG A 15 3.79 -6.52 11.92
C ARG A 15 3.97 -5.61 13.12
N GLY A 16 5.21 -5.30 13.49
CA GLY A 16 5.56 -4.37 14.56
C GLY A 16 5.69 -2.92 14.09
N GLU A 17 5.50 -2.66 12.80
CA GLU A 17 5.60 -1.33 12.22
C GLU A 17 4.44 -0.43 12.66
N GLU A 18 4.76 0.83 12.96
CA GLU A 18 3.79 1.87 13.28
C GLU A 18 3.14 2.42 12.00
N GLU A 19 1.90 2.86 12.11
CA GLU A 19 1.07 3.22 10.96
C GLU A 19 1.58 4.46 10.22
N ASP A 20 2.25 5.38 10.92
CA ASP A 20 2.86 6.58 10.36
C ASP A 20 4.12 6.27 9.51
N GLU A 21 4.88 5.23 9.87
CA GLU A 21 5.99 4.72 9.06
C GLU A 21 5.48 4.21 7.71
N ILE A 22 4.42 3.39 7.70
CA ILE A 22 3.81 2.84 6.48
C ILE A 22 3.32 3.97 5.57
N ALA A 23 2.66 4.97 6.16
CA ALA A 23 2.14 6.13 5.44
C ALA A 23 3.23 7.03 4.84
N THR A 24 4.47 6.93 5.34
CA THR A 24 5.63 7.68 4.86
C THR A 24 6.46 6.89 3.83
N LYS A 25 6.60 5.57 4.00
CA LYS A 25 7.41 4.71 3.12
C LYS A 25 6.82 4.61 1.72
N CYS A 26 5.50 4.41 1.60
CA CYS A 26 4.85 4.23 0.30
C CYS A 26 5.01 5.45 -0.65
N PRO A 27 4.79 6.70 -0.20
CA PRO A 27 5.03 7.88 -1.03
C PRO A 27 6.48 8.09 -1.44
N ALA A 28 7.42 7.80 -0.52
CA ALA A 28 8.85 7.91 -0.78
C ALA A 28 9.26 6.93 -1.89
N LEU A 29 8.74 5.70 -1.83
CA LEU A 29 8.94 4.65 -2.83
C LEU A 29 8.42 5.06 -4.21
N LEU A 30 7.27 5.73 -4.25
CA LEU A 30 6.65 6.21 -5.50
C LEU A 30 7.26 7.52 -6.02
N GLY A 31 8.25 8.10 -5.31
CA GLY A 31 8.84 9.39 -5.67
C GLY A 31 7.80 10.52 -5.71
N LEU A 32 6.81 10.50 -4.81
CA LEU A 32 5.73 11.48 -4.75
C LEU A 32 6.05 12.58 -3.72
N PRO A 33 6.71 13.71 -4.09
CA PRO A 33 7.10 14.76 -3.15
C PRO A 33 5.91 15.54 -2.57
N ALA A 34 4.70 15.34 -3.11
CA ALA A 34 3.50 16.08 -2.75
C ALA A 34 2.51 15.27 -1.92
N LEU A 35 2.94 14.14 -1.35
CA LEU A 35 2.11 13.34 -0.46
C LEU A 35 2.64 13.46 0.98
N SER A 36 1.82 13.98 1.88
CA SER A 36 2.12 14.08 3.32
C SER A 36 1.07 13.32 4.11
N ALA A 37 1.50 12.54 5.09
CA ALA A 37 0.64 11.85 6.03
C ALA A 37 0.71 12.53 7.41
N ARG A 38 -0.42 12.63 8.08
CA ARG A 38 -0.52 13.01 9.49
C ARG A 38 -1.38 11.99 10.21
N PHE A 39 -0.82 11.48 11.29
CA PHE A 39 -1.43 10.43 12.09
C PHE A 39 -1.84 10.96 13.47
N ASP A 40 -2.93 10.40 13.97
CA ASP A 40 -3.46 10.52 15.33
C ASP A 40 -4.15 9.20 15.67
N ASP A 41 -4.27 8.87 16.96
CA ASP A 41 -4.87 7.61 17.42
C ASP A 41 -6.27 7.36 16.85
N LEU A 42 -6.96 8.42 16.43
CA LEU A 42 -8.34 8.37 15.94
C LEU A 42 -8.48 8.54 14.43
N TRP A 43 -7.44 8.98 13.72
CA TRP A 43 -7.54 9.30 12.29
C TRP A 43 -6.19 9.38 11.57
N LEU A 44 -6.25 9.19 10.24
CA LEU A 44 -5.16 9.42 9.31
C LEU A 44 -5.59 10.43 8.26
N GLU A 45 -4.76 11.46 8.10
CA GLU A 45 -4.89 12.46 7.03
C GLU A 45 -3.77 12.26 6.02
N ILE A 46 -4.14 12.05 4.76
CA ILE A 46 -3.22 12.00 3.65
C ILE A 46 -3.53 13.18 2.74
N THR A 47 -2.58 14.08 2.57
CA THR A 47 -2.68 15.16 1.58
C THR A 47 -1.89 14.78 0.35
N ARG A 48 -2.50 14.88 -0.84
CA ARG A 48 -1.82 14.65 -2.11
C ARG A 48 -2.17 15.76 -3.09
N GLY A 49 -1.16 16.50 -3.57
CA GLY A 49 -1.37 17.55 -4.57
C GLY A 49 -2.38 18.64 -4.16
N GLY A 50 -2.49 18.91 -2.86
CA GLY A 50 -3.45 19.88 -2.29
C GLY A 50 -4.83 19.31 -1.95
N ALA A 51 -5.13 18.06 -2.32
CA ALA A 51 -6.33 17.36 -1.88
C ALA A 51 -6.06 16.62 -0.56
N LEU A 52 -6.92 16.85 0.44
CA LEU A 52 -6.88 16.16 1.73
C LEU A 52 -7.88 15.00 1.73
N THR A 53 -7.41 13.80 2.08
CA THR A 53 -8.25 12.65 2.40
C THR A 53 -8.05 12.30 3.86
N ARG A 54 -9.14 12.26 4.62
CA ARG A 54 -9.16 11.89 6.02
C ARG A 54 -9.89 10.57 6.19
N ILE A 55 -9.29 9.65 6.93
CA ILE A 55 -9.88 8.38 7.35
C ILE A 55 -9.97 8.42 8.86
N ASP A 56 -11.17 8.25 9.41
CA ASP A 56 -11.39 8.15 10.84
C ASP A 56 -11.46 6.66 11.24
N TYR A 57 -10.62 6.24 12.20
CA TYR A 57 -10.47 4.85 12.65
C TYR A 57 -11.53 4.42 13.69
N GLY A 58 -12.59 5.22 13.85
CA GLY A 58 -13.77 4.83 14.64
C GLY A 58 -13.57 4.72 16.15
N GLY A 59 -12.42 5.14 16.70
CA GLY A 59 -12.18 5.19 18.16
C GLY A 59 -11.37 4.04 18.75
N GLY A 60 -10.82 3.16 17.92
CA GLY A 60 -9.76 2.22 18.32
C GLY A 60 -8.42 2.62 17.72
N ASP A 61 -7.33 2.04 18.22
CA ASP A 61 -6.00 2.19 17.61
C ASP A 61 -6.09 1.83 16.11
N ALA A 62 -5.44 2.64 15.28
CA ALA A 62 -5.42 2.43 13.84
C ALA A 62 -4.90 1.03 13.50
N ASP A 63 -5.63 0.28 12.67
CA ASP A 63 -5.14 -0.98 12.13
C ASP A 63 -4.29 -0.70 10.88
N ARG A 64 -3.09 -1.27 10.78
CA ARG A 64 -2.26 -1.28 9.55
C ARG A 64 -3.07 -1.66 8.31
N ALA A 65 -4.02 -2.58 8.45
CA ALA A 65 -4.94 -2.96 7.40
C ALA A 65 -5.77 -1.74 6.91
N GLU A 66 -6.28 -0.93 7.85
CA GLU A 66 -7.02 0.30 7.56
C GLU A 66 -6.11 1.39 6.97
N THR A 67 -4.87 1.52 7.45
CA THR A 67 -3.85 2.42 6.88
C THR A 67 -3.48 2.04 5.44
N LEU A 68 -3.34 0.75 5.14
CA LEU A 68 -3.09 0.27 3.78
C LEU A 68 -4.30 0.49 2.86
N ALA A 69 -5.52 0.34 3.38
CA ALA A 69 -6.75 0.69 2.66
C ALA A 69 -6.78 2.17 2.31
N ALA A 70 -6.50 3.02 3.30
CA ALA A 70 -6.46 4.47 3.16
C ALA A 70 -5.47 4.89 2.07
N LEU A 71 -4.25 4.36 2.12
CA LEU A 71 -3.23 4.61 1.11
C LEU A 71 -3.68 4.16 -0.28
N ALA A 72 -4.22 2.94 -0.40
CA ALA A 72 -4.70 2.42 -1.68
C ALA A 72 -5.81 3.31 -2.28
N GLU A 73 -6.74 3.82 -1.45
CA GLU A 73 -7.82 4.70 -1.91
C GLU A 73 -7.28 6.07 -2.39
N VAL A 74 -6.35 6.68 -1.66
CA VAL A 74 -5.76 7.98 -2.05
C VAL A 74 -4.94 7.87 -3.33
N LEU A 75 -4.27 6.74 -3.50
CA LEU A 75 -3.40 6.49 -4.65
C LEU A 75 -4.16 6.00 -5.89
N ARG A 76 -5.41 5.51 -5.75
CA ARG A 76 -6.10 4.74 -6.80
C ARG A 76 -6.20 5.43 -8.15
N LEU A 77 -6.17 6.76 -8.21
CA LEU A 77 -6.28 7.46 -9.50
C LEU A 77 -5.08 7.16 -10.41
N ASP A 78 -3.89 6.98 -9.84
CA ASP A 78 -2.64 6.89 -10.60
C ASP A 78 -1.88 5.58 -10.34
N PHE A 79 -2.05 4.98 -9.15
CA PHE A 79 -1.34 3.79 -8.72
C PHE A 79 -2.30 2.75 -8.16
N GLU A 80 -1.87 1.49 -8.17
CA GLU A 80 -2.52 0.42 -7.42
C GLU A 80 -1.52 -0.30 -6.52
N LEU A 81 -1.98 -0.64 -5.32
CA LEU A 81 -1.25 -1.45 -4.35
C LEU A 81 -1.77 -2.88 -4.42
N HIS A 82 -0.88 -3.83 -4.72
CA HIS A 82 -1.21 -5.25 -4.66
C HIS A 82 -0.31 -5.97 -3.65
N ASN A 83 -0.90 -6.81 -2.82
CA ASN A 83 -0.19 -7.69 -1.89
C ASN A 83 0.41 -8.89 -2.63
N CYS A 84 1.69 -9.18 -2.39
CA CYS A 84 2.33 -10.41 -2.84
C CYS A 84 1.91 -11.57 -1.93
N LYS A 85 1.18 -12.54 -2.48
CA LYS A 85 0.65 -13.70 -1.76
C LYS A 85 1.73 -14.56 -1.15
N ASP A 86 2.90 -14.67 -1.77
CA ASP A 86 4.03 -15.45 -1.26
C ASP A 86 4.66 -14.82 0.00
N SER A 87 4.36 -13.56 0.31
CA SER A 87 4.74 -12.92 1.58
C SER A 87 3.82 -13.26 2.75
N GLN A 88 2.66 -13.89 2.48
CA GLN A 88 1.69 -14.20 3.51
C GLN A 88 2.22 -15.25 4.49
N GLY A 89 2.14 -14.95 5.79
CA GLY A 89 2.63 -15.83 6.85
C GLY A 89 4.05 -15.52 7.34
N ASN A 90 4.78 -14.64 6.65
CA ASN A 90 6.07 -14.12 7.13
C ASN A 90 5.87 -13.05 8.23
N SER A 91 6.98 -12.60 8.82
CA SER A 91 6.99 -11.44 9.73
C SER A 91 6.53 -10.17 9.00
N ASP A 92 6.88 -10.06 7.72
CA ASP A 92 6.68 -8.86 6.91
C ASP A 92 5.79 -9.19 5.70
N ALA A 93 4.82 -8.32 5.42
CA ALA A 93 3.98 -8.39 4.23
C ALA A 93 4.56 -7.51 3.12
N ALA A 94 4.58 -8.02 1.89
CA ALA A 94 5.06 -7.28 0.73
C ALA A 94 3.90 -6.72 -0.09
N PHE A 95 3.99 -5.44 -0.43
CA PHE A 95 3.07 -4.75 -1.33
C PHE A 95 3.84 -4.13 -2.49
N LEU A 96 3.27 -4.19 -3.69
CA LEU A 96 3.80 -3.55 -4.88
C LEU A 96 2.91 -2.37 -5.25
N PRO A 97 3.30 -1.13 -4.93
CA PRO A 97 2.66 0.07 -5.45
C PRO A 97 3.23 0.36 -6.85
N LEU A 98 2.44 0.12 -7.89
CA LEU A 98 2.84 0.41 -9.27
C LEU A 98 1.84 1.36 -9.94
N PRO A 99 2.27 2.12 -10.96
CA PRO A 99 1.35 2.84 -11.82
C PRO A 99 0.26 1.92 -12.34
N ARG A 100 -0.97 2.43 -12.43
CA ARG A 100 -2.12 1.66 -12.95
C ARG A 100 -1.82 1.07 -14.33
N THR A 101 -1.14 1.82 -15.20
CA THR A 101 -0.76 1.38 -16.54
C THR A 101 0.16 0.16 -16.53
N ASP A 102 1.00 0.04 -15.51
CA ASP A 102 1.96 -1.06 -15.38
C ASP A 102 1.22 -2.32 -14.89
N TRP A 103 0.28 -2.17 -13.95
CA TRP A 103 -0.62 -3.26 -13.57
C TRP A 103 -1.48 -3.74 -14.74
N GLU A 104 -2.09 -2.83 -15.50
CA GLU A 104 -2.86 -3.16 -16.70
C GLU A 104 -2.02 -3.92 -17.74
N MET A 105 -0.75 -3.54 -17.91
CA MET A 105 0.20 -4.27 -18.75
C MET A 105 0.45 -5.68 -18.20
N LEU A 106 0.76 -5.81 -16.92
CA LEU A 106 1.05 -7.11 -16.28
C LEU A 106 -0.16 -8.06 -16.33
N GLU A 107 -1.36 -7.54 -16.07
CA GLU A 107 -2.60 -8.31 -16.14
C GLU A 107 -2.93 -8.76 -17.57
N ARG A 108 -2.62 -7.94 -18.57
CA ARG A 108 -2.80 -8.29 -19.97
C ARG A 108 -1.79 -9.33 -20.45
N ASP A 109 -0.53 -9.16 -20.09
CA ASP A 109 0.58 -9.92 -20.66
C ASP A 109 0.87 -11.20 -19.86
N TYR A 110 0.56 -11.22 -18.56
CA TYR A 110 0.81 -12.33 -17.61
C TYR A 110 -0.36 -12.59 -16.65
N PRO A 111 -1.61 -12.78 -17.14
CA PRO A 111 -2.80 -12.85 -16.29
C PRO A 111 -2.76 -13.99 -15.26
N ALA A 112 -2.18 -15.14 -15.62
CA ALA A 112 -2.13 -16.30 -14.74
C ALA A 112 -1.15 -16.09 -13.58
N GLU A 113 0.01 -15.52 -13.86
CA GLU A 113 1.03 -15.19 -12.86
C GLU A 113 0.53 -14.10 -11.92
N VAL A 114 -0.10 -13.04 -12.46
CA VAL A 114 -0.68 -11.98 -11.63
C VAL A 114 -1.75 -12.53 -10.70
N ALA A 115 -2.70 -13.30 -11.24
CA ALA A 115 -3.75 -13.92 -10.42
C ALA A 115 -3.18 -14.91 -9.38
N ARG A 116 -2.08 -15.60 -9.69
CA ARG A 116 -1.43 -16.53 -8.75
C ARG A 116 -0.67 -15.81 -7.64
N LEU A 117 0.02 -14.73 -7.96
CA LEU A 117 1.00 -14.09 -7.07
C LEU A 117 0.47 -12.87 -6.33
N PHE A 118 -0.53 -12.17 -6.86
CA PHE A 118 -0.94 -10.87 -6.33
C PHE A 118 -2.43 -10.82 -6.01
N THR A 119 -2.77 -10.00 -5.01
CA THR A 119 -4.15 -9.60 -4.70
C THR A 119 -4.20 -8.09 -4.53
N PRO A 120 -5.15 -7.36 -5.14
CA PRO A 120 -5.33 -5.95 -4.84
C PRO A 120 -5.52 -5.74 -3.33
N ALA A 121 -4.83 -4.75 -2.75
CA ALA A 121 -4.89 -4.48 -1.31
C ALA A 121 -6.34 -4.22 -0.87
N MET A 122 -7.09 -3.44 -1.64
CA MET A 122 -8.52 -3.15 -1.41
C MET A 122 -9.42 -4.39 -1.42
N ALA A 123 -9.05 -5.46 -2.13
CA ALA A 123 -9.79 -6.73 -2.14
C ALA A 123 -9.43 -7.63 -0.94
N THR A 124 -8.19 -7.51 -0.45
CA THR A 124 -7.65 -8.28 0.68
C THR A 124 -8.28 -7.84 2.01
N LEU A 125 -8.69 -6.58 2.10
CA LEU A 125 -9.19 -5.94 3.32
C LEU A 125 -10.68 -6.21 3.64
N LYS A 126 -11.41 -6.84 2.71
CA LYS A 126 -12.77 -7.38 2.99
C LYS A 126 -12.75 -8.63 3.88
N ILE A 127 -11.57 -9.17 4.19
CA ILE A 127 -11.41 -10.40 4.99
C ILE A 127 -11.24 -10.07 6.49
N PHE A 128 -11.00 -8.81 6.85
CA PHE A 128 -10.75 -8.36 8.23
C PHE A 128 -11.91 -7.56 8.87
N ARG A 129 -13.09 -7.52 8.22
CA ARG A 129 -14.34 -6.98 8.80
C ARG A 129 -15.32 -8.08 9.17
#